data_AF-C1LJY6-F1
#
_entry.id   AF-C1LJY6-F1
#
_cell.length_a   1.000
_cell.length_b   1.000
_cell.length_c   1.000
_cell.angle_alpha   90.00
_cell.angle_beta   90.00
_cell.angle_gamma   90.00
#
_symmetry.space_group_name_H-M   'P 1'
#
loop_
_entity.id
_entity.type
_entity.pdbx_description
1 polymer ?
#
loop_
_entity_poly.entity_id
_entity_poly.type
_entity_poly.pdbx_seq_one_letter_code
_entity_poly.pdbx_strand_id
1 'polypeptide(L)' 'MSEMEWRKLGIQQSAGWVHYMIHEPEPHIILFRRPRTDMQQSASAVSNKTESGQVPMQA' A
#
# COMPACT_ATOMS: atom_id res chain seq x y z
N MET A 1 -12.87 -2.70 7.53
CA MET A 1 -13.46 -1.35 7.63
C MET A 1 -12.60 -0.39 6.79
N SER A 2 -13.20 0.29 5.83
CA SER A 2 -12.55 1.28 4.98
C SER A 2 -12.37 2.63 5.69
N GLU A 3 -11.51 3.50 5.15
CA GLU A 3 -11.29 4.86 5.66
C GLU A 3 -12.58 5.65 5.86
N MET A 4 -13.50 5.51 4.90
CA MET A 4 -14.77 6.21 4.93
C MET A 4 -15.69 5.71 6.05
N GLU A 5 -15.65 4.42 6.37
CA GLU A 5 -16.51 3.83 7.40
C GLU A 5 -16.12 4.28 8.80
N TRP A 6 -14.83 4.30 9.16
CA TRP A 6 -14.42 4.79 10.48
C TRP A 6 -14.51 6.31 10.61
N ARG A 7 -14.34 7.08 9.52
CA ARG A 7 -14.62 8.52 9.55
C ARG A 7 -16.09 8.83 9.82
N LYS A 8 -17.01 8.02 9.28
CA LYS A 8 -18.46 8.12 9.59
C LYS A 8 -18.77 7.81 11.05
N LEU A 9 -17.97 6.96 11.70
CA LEU A 9 -18.05 6.70 13.15
C LEU A 9 -17.46 7.85 14.00
N GLY A 10 -16.98 8.94 13.38
CA GLY A 10 -16.39 10.08 14.07
C GLY A 10 -14.92 9.90 14.45
N ILE A 11 -14.27 8.83 13.99
CA ILE A 11 -12.84 8.61 14.24
C ILE A 11 -12.06 9.55 13.31
N GLN A 12 -11.23 10.43 13.90
CA GLN A 12 -10.39 11.37 13.17
C GLN A 12 -8.93 10.96 13.30
N GLN A 13 -8.30 10.58 12.17
CA GLN A 13 -6.87 10.29 12.09
C GLN A 13 -6.27 10.80 10.77
N SER A 14 -4.93 10.82 10.72
CA SER A 14 -4.17 11.18 9.51
C SER A 14 -4.46 10.21 8.36
N ALA A 15 -4.15 10.62 7.13
CA ALA A 15 -4.35 9.76 5.96
C ALA A 15 -3.38 8.56 5.98
N GLY A 16 -3.82 7.43 5.41
CA GLY A 16 -2.99 6.24 5.22
C GLY A 16 -3.04 5.20 6.35
N TRP A 17 -3.93 5.38 7.34
CA TRP A 17 -4.25 4.33 8.31
C TRP A 17 -5.24 3.33 7.70
N VAL A 18 -4.88 2.06 7.81
CA VAL A 18 -5.70 0.95 7.32
C VAL A 18 -6.19 0.14 8.52
N HIS A 19 -7.49 -0.12 8.56
CA HIS A 19 -8.07 -1.03 9.55
C HIS A 19 -7.52 -2.44 9.32
N TYR A 20 -6.78 -2.95 10.30
CA TYR A 20 -6.00 -4.17 10.12
C TYR A 20 -6.77 -5.43 10.48
N MET A 21 -7.52 -5.42 11.58
CA MET A 21 -8.14 -6.61 12.15
C MET A 21 -9.35 -6.23 13.01
N ILE A 22 -10.35 -7.10 13.07
CA ILE A 22 -11.50 -6.97 13.98
C ILE A 22 -11.14 -7.73 15.26
N HIS A 23 -11.22 -7.08 16.41
CA HIS A 23 -11.01 -7.72 17.70
C HIS A 23 -12.35 -8.21 18.26
N GLU A 24 -12.57 -9.53 18.24
CA GLU A 24 -13.85 -10.15 18.66
C GLU A 24 -14.22 -9.96 20.14
N PRO A 25 -13.28 -9.99 21.11
CA PRO A 25 -13.63 -9.82 22.54
C PRO A 25 -14.19 -8.45 22.87
N GLU A 26 -13.69 -7.40 22.21
CA GLU A 26 -14.03 -6.01 22.51
C GLU A 26 -14.26 -5.23 21.19
N PRO A 27 -15.52 -5.14 20.71
CA PRO A 27 -15.84 -4.56 19.40
C PRO A 27 -15.59 -3.04 19.30
N HIS A 28 -15.34 -2.39 20.44
CA HIS A 28 -14.98 -0.98 20.53
C HIS A 28 -13.47 -0.74 20.36
N ILE A 29 -12.66 -1.80 20.32
CA ILE A 29 -11.22 -1.71 20.03
C ILE A 29 -11.02 -1.84 18.53
N ILE A 30 -10.44 -0.80 17.94
CA ILE A 30 -10.24 -0.70 16.49
C ILE A 30 -8.73 -0.60 16.23
N LEU A 31 -8.20 -1.58 15.50
CA LEU A 31 -6.77 -1.69 15.22
C LEU A 31 -6.43 -1.08 13.86
N PHE A 32 -5.51 -0.11 13.86
CA PHE A 32 -5.01 0.54 12.66
C PHE A 32 -3.52 0.22 12.43
N ARG A 33 -3.13 0.10 11.16
CA ARG A 33 -1.73 0.02 10.74
C ARG A 33 -1.43 1.03 9.64
N ARG A 34 -0.17 1.48 9.55
CA ARG A 34 0.33 2.35 8.49
C ARG A 34 1.71 1.87 8.03
N PRO A 35 2.05 1.93 6.73
CA PRO A 35 3.39 1.63 6.25
C PRO A 35 4.44 2.51 6.92
N ARG A 36 5.57 1.89 7.31
CA ARG A 36 6.72 2.58 7.87
C ARG A 36 7.39 3.41 6.78
N THR A 37 7.54 4.71 7.02
CA THR A 37 8.21 5.64 6.10
C THR A 37 9.72 5.69 6.33
N ASP A 38 10.18 5.20 7.46
CA ASP A 38 11.60 5.13 7.85
C ASP A 38 12.36 3.96 7.19
N MET A 39 11.65 2.92 6.76
CA MET A 39 12.24 1.81 6.02
C MET A 39 12.11 2.08 4.53
N GLN A 40 13.10 2.77 3.97
CA GLN A 40 13.23 2.93 2.53
C GLN A 40 13.43 1.53 1.92
N GLN A 41 12.34 0.91 1.46
CA GLN A 41 12.43 -0.29 0.64
C GLN A 41 13.26 0.09 -0.57
N SER A 42 14.47 -0.46 -0.65
CA SER A 42 15.32 -0.42 -1.82
C SER A 42 14.57 -1.11 -2.95
N ALA A 43 13.69 -0.38 -3.64
CA ALA A 43 13.13 -0.75 -4.92
C ALA A 43 14.22 -0.61 -5.98
N SER A 44 15.20 -1.51 -5.91
CA SER A 44 16.22 -1.73 -6.93
C SER A 44 15.97 -3.11 -7.56
N ALA A 45 15.81 -3.09 -8.89
CA ALA A 45 15.47 -4.17 -9.83
C ALA A 45 13.97 -4.48 -9.88
N VAL A 46 13.24 -4.11 -10.93
CA VAL A 46 13.49 -4.49 -12.33
C VAL A 46 13.37 -3.30 -13.29
N SER A 47 14.46 -3.03 -14.00
CA SER A 47 14.51 -2.19 -15.20
C SER A 47 13.60 -2.77 -16.28
N ASN A 48 12.53 -2.06 -16.63
CA ASN A 48 12.01 -2.13 -17.99
C ASN A 48 12.73 -1.05 -18.79
N LYS A 49 13.96 -1.36 -19.24
CA LYS A 49 14.66 -0.61 -20.28
C LYS A 49 14.86 -1.53 -21.49
N THR A 50 14.15 -1.18 -22.56
CA THR A 50 14.65 -1.04 -23.95
C THR A 50 15.09 -2.35 -24.63
N GLU A 51 14.61 -2.72 -25.82
CA GLU A 51 14.90 -1.99 -27.05
C GLU A 51 13.99 -2.40 -28.22
N SER A 52 13.38 -1.39 -28.83
CA SER A 52 12.82 -1.45 -30.18
C SER A 52 13.97 -1.51 -31.19
N GLY A 53 13.95 -2.51 -32.07
CA GLY A 53 14.59 -2.42 -33.39
C GLY A 53 15.97 -3.07 -33.52
N GLN A 54 15.99 -4.35 -33.91
CA GLN A 54 17.07 -4.85 -34.77
C GLN A 54 16.54 -5.88 -35.75
N VAL A 55 16.56 -5.53 -37.03
CA VAL A 55 16.28 -6.39 -38.18
C VAL A 55 17.64 -6.89 -38.68
N PRO A 56 17.95 -8.20 -38.64
CA PRO A 56 19.07 -8.72 -39.41
C PRO A 56 18.58 -9.11 -40.82
N MET A 57 18.92 -8.28 -41.80
CA MET A 57 18.87 -8.62 -43.22
C MET A 57 19.91 -9.73 -43.46
N GLN A 58 19.49 -10.92 -43.87
CA GLN A 58 20.41 -11.99 -44.30
C GLN A 58 20.61 -11.92 -45.81
N ALA A 59 21.86 -12.14 -46.21
CA ALA A 59 22.43 -12.01 -47.54
C ALA A 59 21.85 -13.00 -48.57
#